data_AF-A0A0H5Q0X7-F1
#
_entry.id   AF-A0A0H5Q0X7-F1
#
_cell.length_a   1.000
_cell.length_b   1.000
_cell.length_c   1.000
_cell.angle_alpha   90.00
_cell.angle_beta   90.00
_cell.angle_gamma   90.00
#
_symmetry.space_group_name_H-M   'P 1'
#
loop_
_entity.id
_entity.type
_entity.pdbx_description
1 polymer ?
#
loop_
_entity_poly.entity_id
_entity_poly.type
_entity_poly.pdbx_seq_one_letter_code
_entity_poly.pdbx_strand_id
1 'polypeptide(L)'
;MMAMLLMTGQLLNVFRTVTGVNKSGEAFGGKDKIQILGAETLQNGETQNKLIDLSCSDVSAFDRYMGQVITFPVGVIPSGKQVIFFVPRGARPVAPDGGKPEQFGGVSPV
;
A
#
# COMPACT_ATOMS: atom_id res chain seq x y z
N MET A 1 12.37 -21.67 5.36
CA MET A 1 11.07 -21.26 4.78
C MET A 1 10.81 -19.85 5.25
N MET A 2 10.92 -18.83 4.39
CA MET A 2 10.73 -17.43 4.81
C MET A 2 9.24 -17.11 4.75
N ALA A 3 8.63 -16.82 5.90
CA ALA A 3 7.27 -16.31 5.96
C ALA A 3 7.24 -14.92 5.31
N MET A 4 6.70 -14.83 4.10
CA MET A 4 6.44 -13.56 3.43
C MET A 4 4.95 -13.25 3.57
N LEU A 5 4.64 -12.14 4.24
CA LEU A 5 3.28 -11.62 4.26
C LEU A 5 2.99 -11.02 2.88
N LEU A 6 1.92 -11.45 2.22
CA LEU A 6 1.47 -10.85 0.97
C LEU A 6 0.36 -9.85 1.26
N MET A 7 0.43 -8.68 0.63
CA MET A 7 -0.66 -7.70 0.66
C MET A 7 -1.30 -7.64 -0.72
N THR A 8 -2.63 -7.72 -0.76
CA THR A 8 -3.43 -7.51 -1.96
C THR A 8 -4.33 -6.31 -1.75
N GLY A 9 -4.34 -5.38 -2.71
CA GLY A 9 -5.22 -4.22 -2.68
C GLY A 9 -5.03 -3.33 -3.90
N GLN A 10 -5.88 -2.32 -4.04
CA GLN A 10 -5.79 -1.38 -5.15
C GLN A 10 -4.75 -0.31 -4.86
N LEU A 11 -3.81 -0.08 -5.78
CA LEU A 11 -2.90 1.05 -5.70
C LEU A 11 -3.69 2.33 -5.99
N LEU A 12 -3.91 3.16 -4.97
CA LEU A 12 -4.70 4.38 -5.10
C LEU A 12 -3.82 5.60 -5.39
N ASN A 13 -2.64 5.66 -4.78
CA ASN A 13 -1.77 6.82 -4.92
C ASN A 13 -0.30 6.47 -4.65
N VAL A 14 0.61 7.25 -5.24
CA VAL A 14 2.04 7.25 -4.95
C VAL A 14 2.43 8.69 -4.63
N PHE A 15 3.00 8.90 -3.45
CA PHE A 15 3.36 10.24 -2.99
C PHE A 15 4.65 10.23 -2.19
N ARG A 16 5.36 11.37 -2.20
CA ARG A 16 6.57 11.56 -1.41
C ARG A 16 6.25 12.44 -0.22
N THR A 17 6.70 12.05 0.97
CA THR A 17 6.54 12.90 2.16
C THR A 17 7.47 14.10 2.07
N VAL A 18 6.97 15.27 2.51
CA VAL A 18 7.78 16.50 2.54
C VAL A 18 9.04 16.29 3.38
N THR A 19 10.16 16.81 2.88
CA THR A 19 11.41 16.89 3.62
C THR A 19 11.38 18.12 4.52
N GLY A 20 11.60 17.93 5.81
CA GLY A 20 11.71 19.02 6.78
C GLY A 20 12.93 18.80 7.66
N VAL A 21 13.29 19.83 8.42
CA VAL A 21 14.32 19.74 9.47
C VAL A 21 13.60 19.97 10.79
N ASN A 22 13.73 19.05 11.74
CA ASN A 22 13.10 19.20 13.05
C ASN A 22 13.83 20.31 13.84
N LYS A 23 13.25 20.76 14.97
CA LYS A 23 13.87 21.78 15.82
C LYS A 23 15.25 21.37 16.37
N SER A 24 15.61 20.09 16.28
CA SER A 24 16.90 19.52 16.69
C SER A 24 17.93 19.45 15.55
N GLY A 25 17.59 19.91 14.34
CA GLY A 25 18.50 19.89 13.19
C GLY A 25 18.51 18.58 12.39
N GLU A 26 17.66 17.61 12.71
CA GLU A 26 17.58 16.33 11.99
C GLU A 26 16.62 16.45 10.80
N ALA A 27 17.10 16.08 9.62
CA ALA A 27 16.28 16.00 8.42
C ALA A 27 15.30 14.82 8.55
N PHE A 28 14.00 15.11 8.48
CA PHE A 28 12.92 14.12 8.47
C PHE A 28 12.15 14.17 7.16
N GLY A 29 11.64 13.03 6.72
CA GLY A 29 10.80 12.92 5.53
C GLY A 29 11.56 12.56 4.26
N GLY A 30 11.03 12.95 3.10
CA GLY A 30 11.58 12.61 1.78
C GLY A 30 11.45 11.15 1.39
N LYS A 31 10.65 10.37 2.13
CA LYS A 31 10.40 8.95 1.85
C LYS A 31 9.25 8.82 0.88
N ASP A 32 9.45 8.00 -0.14
CA ASP A 32 8.40 7.64 -1.06
C ASP A 32 7.44 6.65 -0.39
N LYS A 33 6.15 6.87 -0.60
CA LYS A 33 5.08 6.07 -0.05
C LYS A 33 4.07 5.73 -1.13
N ILE A 34 3.46 4.56 -0.97
CA ILE A 34 2.32 4.14 -1.78
C ILE A 34 1.11 3.97 -0.87
N GLN A 35 -0.07 4.32 -1.38
CA GLN A 35 -1.35 4.13 -0.68
C GLN A 35 -2.08 2.97 -1.33
N ILE A 36 -2.35 1.95 -0.53
CA ILE A 36 -3.11 0.79 -0.95
C ILE A 36 -4.49 0.85 -0.30
N LEU A 37 -5.52 0.73 -1.11
CA LEU A 37 -6.88 0.49 -0.65
C LEU A 37 -7.07 -1.02 -0.45
N GLY A 38 -7.14 -1.42 0.82
CA GLY A 38 -7.54 -2.76 1.23
C GLY A 38 -8.98 -2.78 1.73
N ALA A 39 -9.52 -3.97 1.89
CA ALA A 39 -10.85 -4.21 2.46
C ALA A 39 -10.72 -5.22 3.60
N GLU A 40 -11.38 -4.96 4.72
CA GLU A 40 -11.52 -5.89 5.83
C GLU A 40 -12.99 -6.19 6.07
N THR A 41 -13.34 -7.47 6.14
CA THR A 41 -14.68 -7.89 6.51
C THR A 41 -14.83 -7.82 8.02
N LEU A 42 -15.76 -6.99 8.48
CA LEU A 42 -16.09 -6.83 9.88
C LEU A 42 -16.89 -8.05 10.38
N GLN A 43 -16.95 -8.23 11.70
CA GLN A 43 -17.67 -9.34 12.33
C GLN A 43 -19.19 -9.35 12.03
N ASN A 44 -19.75 -8.19 11.67
CA ASN A 44 -21.14 -8.04 11.23
C ASN A 44 -21.34 -8.39 9.74
N GLY A 45 -20.30 -8.80 9.02
CA GLY A 45 -20.33 -9.12 7.59
C GLY A 45 -20.21 -7.90 6.66
N GLU A 46 -20.12 -6.68 7.19
CA GLU A 46 -19.89 -5.49 6.38
C GLU A 46 -18.43 -5.39 5.94
N THR A 47 -18.19 -4.69 4.83
CA THR A 47 -16.84 -4.44 4.31
C THR A 47 -16.38 -3.04 4.72
N GLN A 48 -15.30 -2.98 5.48
CA GLN A 48 -14.63 -1.72 5.80
C GLN A 48 -13.41 -1.55 4.90
N ASN A 49 -13.46 -0.54 4.03
CA ASN A 49 -12.31 -0.14 3.24
C ASN A 49 -11.28 0.57 4.14
N LYS A 50 -10.01 0.21 3.99
CA LYS A 50 -8.89 0.78 4.73
C LYS A 50 -7.82 1.26 3.76
N LEU A 51 -7.38 2.50 3.94
CA LEU A 51 -6.21 3.02 3.26
C LEU A 51 -4.96 2.74 4.10
N ILE A 52 -3.99 2.07 3.49
CA ILE A 52 -2.74 1.70 4.13
C ILE A 52 -1.60 2.40 3.39
N ASP A 53 -0.87 3.23 4.11
CA ASP A 53 0.32 3.90 3.62
C ASP A 53 1.55 3.02 3.86
N LEU A 54 2.22 2.61 2.79
CA LEU A 54 3.43 1.79 2.87
C LEU A 54 4.64 2.60 2.44
N SER A 55 5.72 2.51 3.21
CA SER A 55 7.00 3.08 2.78
C SER A 55 7.59 2.20 1.67
N CYS A 56 7.87 2.81 0.52
CA CYS A 56 8.40 2.12 -0.64
C CYS A 56 9.75 2.74 -1.04
N SER A 57 10.73 1.89 -1.33
CA SER A 57 12.04 2.36 -1.80
C SER A 57 12.10 2.54 -3.32
N ASP A 58 11.24 1.84 -4.06
CA ASP A 58 11.20 1.86 -5.53
C ASP A 58 9.75 2.00 -5.98
N VAL A 59 9.27 3.24 -6.04
CA VAL A 59 7.89 3.53 -6.46
C VAL A 59 7.68 3.38 -7.96
N SER A 60 8.75 3.47 -8.75
CA SER A 60 8.72 3.29 -10.21
C SER A 60 8.19 1.91 -10.61
N ALA A 61 8.45 0.88 -9.80
CA ALA A 61 7.88 -0.45 -10.01
C ALA A 61 6.34 -0.51 -9.85
N PHE A 62 5.75 0.45 -9.12
CA PHE A 62 4.33 0.50 -8.77
C PHE A 62 3.53 1.46 -9.64
N ASP A 63 4.16 2.51 -10.17
CA ASP A 63 3.50 3.60 -10.93
C ASP A 63 2.60 3.08 -12.07
N ARG A 64 3.08 2.08 -12.81
CA ARG A 64 2.34 1.42 -13.91
C ARG A 64 1.07 0.67 -13.49
N TYR A 65 0.89 0.43 -12.18
CA TYR A 65 -0.24 -0.28 -11.61
C TYR A 65 -1.23 0.66 -10.92
N MET A 66 -1.12 1.97 -11.15
CA MET A 66 -2.03 2.94 -10.56
C MET A 66 -3.49 2.63 -10.91
N GLY A 67 -4.36 2.62 -9.91
CA GLY A 67 -5.76 2.23 -10.04
C GLY A 67 -6.01 0.72 -10.21
N GLN A 68 -4.98 -0.13 -10.20
CA GLN A 68 -5.12 -1.59 -10.34
C GLN A 68 -4.98 -2.29 -8.99
N VAL A 69 -5.64 -3.44 -8.86
CA VAL A 69 -5.40 -4.38 -7.77
C VAL A 69 -4.06 -5.05 -8.00
N ILE A 70 -3.19 -5.01 -7.01
CA ILE A 70 -1.86 -5.62 -7.04
C ILE A 70 -1.64 -6.47 -5.80
N THR A 71 -0.84 -7.51 -5.96
CA THR A 71 -0.33 -8.34 -4.88
C THR A 71 1.19 -8.24 -4.84
N PHE A 72 1.75 -8.00 -3.65
CA PHE A 72 3.20 -7.92 -3.45
C PHE A 72 3.60 -8.35 -2.03
N PRO A 73 4.84 -8.80 -1.85
CA PRO A 73 5.36 -9.10 -0.52
C PRO A 73 5.52 -7.82 0.29
N VAL A 74 5.06 -7.85 1.53
CA VAL A 74 5.22 -6.77 2.52
C VAL A 74 6.03 -7.26 3.71
N GLY A 75 6.90 -6.39 4.19
CA GLY A 75 7.57 -6.54 5.46
C GLY A 75 6.71 -5.95 6.58
N VAL A 76 6.81 -6.57 7.76
CA VAL A 76 6.11 -6.15 8.96
C VAL A 76 7.11 -5.93 10.09
N ILE A 77 7.07 -4.75 10.70
CA ILE A 77 7.88 -4.43 11.90
C ILE A 77 6.93 -4.05 13.03
N PRO A 78 7.03 -4.73 14.19
CA PRO A 78 6.32 -4.30 15.38
C PRO A 78 6.94 -3.01 15.91
N SER A 79 6.11 -2.01 16.18
CA SER A 79 6.52 -0.73 16.77
C SER A 79 5.63 -0.42 17.97
N GLY A 80 6.03 -0.93 19.13
CA GLY A 80 5.25 -0.81 20.36
C GLY A 80 3.89 -1.50 20.24
N LYS A 81 2.81 -0.72 20.28
CA LYS A 81 1.43 -1.21 20.14
C LYS A 81 0.90 -1.20 18.70
N GLN A 82 1.70 -0.74 17.73
CA GLN A 82 1.31 -0.63 16.34
C GLN A 82 2.18 -1.53 15.46
N VAL A 83 1.62 -1.93 14.34
CA VAL A 83 2.31 -2.72 13.33
C VAL A 83 2.59 -1.81 12.14
N ILE A 84 3.87 -1.69 11.77
CA ILE A 84 4.30 -0.87 10.64
C ILE A 84 4.56 -1.81 9.47
N PHE A 85 3.86 -1.56 8.37
CA PHE A 85 4.06 -2.27 7.12
C PHE A 85 4.99 -1.47 6.19
N PHE A 86 5.87 -2.17 5.48
CA PHE A 86 6.79 -1.56 4.51
C PHE A 86 7.01 -2.47 3.32
N VAL A 87 7.39 -1.89 2.18
CA VAL A 87 7.73 -2.64 0.98
C VAL A 87 9.22 -3.03 1.05
N PRO A 88 9.55 -4.32 1.05
CA PRO A 88 10.95 -4.75 1.06
C PRO A 88 11.61 -4.41 -0.28
N ARG A 89 12.93 -4.17 -0.24
CA ARG A 89 13.71 -3.88 -1.46
C ARG A 89 13.62 -5.05 -2.44
N GLY A 90 13.31 -4.75 -3.70
CA GLY A 90 13.14 -5.75 -4.75
C GLY A 90 11.76 -6.41 -4.81
N ALA A 91 10.79 -5.98 -3.97
CA ALA A 91 9.41 -6.39 -4.13
C ALA A 91 8.89 -5.97 -5.50
N ARG A 92 8.28 -6.90 -6.22
CA ARG A 92 7.63 -6.63 -7.50
C ARG A 92 6.13 -6.88 -7.37
N PRO A 93 5.30 -5.87 -7.65
CA PRO A 93 3.87 -6.07 -7.70
C PRO A 93 3.48 -6.94 -8.89
N VAL A 94 2.54 -7.83 -8.62
CA VAL A 94 1.90 -8.70 -9.61
C VAL A 94 0.42 -8.32 -9.63
N ALA A 95 -0.10 -7.95 -10.79
CA ALA A 95 -1.54 -7.80 -10.97
C ALA A 95 -2.18 -9.20 -11.02
N PRO A 96 -3.32 -9.45 -10.36
CA PRO A 96 -3.95 -10.77 -10.29
C PRO A 96 -4.25 -11.42 -11.64
N ASP A 97 -4.49 -10.65 -12.71
CA ASP A 97 -5.07 -11.20 -13.96
C ASP A 97 -4.50 -10.69 -15.28
N GLY A 98 -3.37 -9.98 -15.32
CA GLY A 98 -2.79 -9.51 -16.60
C GLY A 98 -3.74 -8.67 -17.48
N GLY A 99 -4.89 -8.19 -16.97
CA GLY A 99 -5.97 -7.68 -17.80
C GLY A 99 -7.03 -6.93 -17.01
N LYS A 100 -7.13 -5.65 -17.35
CA LYS A 100 -8.20 -4.67 -17.10
C LYS A 100 -8.41 -4.17 -15.65
N PRO A 101 -8.56 -2.85 -15.48
CA PRO A 101 -8.97 -2.26 -14.22
C PRO A 101 -10.44 -2.62 -13.97
N GLU A 102 -10.73 -3.49 -13.01
CA GLU A 102 -12.05 -3.47 -12.37
C GLU A 102 -12.14 -2.15 -11.58
N GLN A 103 -12.87 -1.21 -12.16
CA GLN A 103 -13.25 0.01 -11.50
C GLN A 103 -14.12 -0.36 -10.30
N PHE A 104 -13.59 -0.22 -9.09
CA PHE A 104 -14.40 -0.16 -7.88
C PHE A 104 -15.28 1.09 -7.95
N GLY A 105 -16.48 0.93 -8.51
CA GLY A 105 -17.41 2.03 -8.74
C GLY A 105 -18.66 1.63 -9.52
N GLY A 106 -19.04 0.35 -9.52
CA GLY A 106 -20.36 -0.07 -9.98
C GLY A 106 -21.39 0.06 -8.87
N VAL A 107 -21.75 1.29 -8.49
CA VAL A 107 -23.09 1.47 -7.90
C VAL A 107 -24.08 1.25 -9.03
N SER A 108 -24.82 0.15 -8.96
CA SER A 108 -25.95 -0.12 -9.86
C SER A 108 -26.84 1.11 -9.91
N PRO A 109 -27.08 1.75 -11.07
CA PRO A 109 -28.19 2.66 -11.19
C PRO A 109 -29.47 1.81 -11.06
N VAL A 110 -30.26 2.11 -10.03
CA VAL A 110 -31.65 1.67 -9.90
C VAL A 110 -32.50 2.42 -10.92
#